data_AF-A0A918B8V9-F1
#
_entry.id   AF-A0A918B8V9-F1
#
_cell.length_a   1.000
_cell.length_b   1.000
_cell.length_c   1.000
_cell.angle_alpha   90.00
_cell.angle_beta   90.00
_cell.angle_gamma   90.00
#
_symmetry.space_group_name_H-M   'P 1'
#
loop_
_entity.id
_entity.type
_entity.pdbx_description
1 polymer ?
#
loop_
_entity_poly.entity_id
_entity_poly.type
_entity_poly.pdbx_seq_one_letter_code
_entity_poly.pdbx_strand_id
1 'polypeptide(L)' 'MLASMSAYSSDEDLSVADAMNNGVEVDVATNLLNGTVRLSLLWAQDIYLTPDDAEQVAHALLRAAARGRDLNPSKP' A
#
# COMPACT_ATOMS: atom_id res chain seq x y z
N MET A 1 -21.28 18.52 -2.77
CA MET A 1 -20.41 17.65 -3.59
C MET A 1 -19.94 16.52 -2.70
N LEU A 2 -20.51 15.33 -2.84
CA LEU A 2 -19.97 14.14 -2.16
C LEU A 2 -18.65 13.83 -2.85
N ALA A 3 -17.52 14.18 -2.22
CA ALA A 3 -16.25 13.58 -2.59
C ALA A 3 -16.46 12.07 -2.46
N SER A 4 -16.30 11.33 -3.55
CA SER A 4 -16.28 9.86 -3.50
C SER A 4 -15.15 9.47 -2.56
N MET A 5 -15.46 9.25 -1.26
CA MET A 5 -14.48 8.72 -0.32
C MET A 5 -14.09 7.36 -0.87
N SER A 6 -12.88 7.25 -1.41
CA SER A 6 -12.28 5.97 -1.72
C SER A 6 -12.36 5.12 -0.46
N ALA A 7 -12.85 3.89 -0.59
CA ALA A 7 -12.83 2.93 0.51
C ALA A 7 -11.39 2.60 0.93
N TYR A 8 -10.39 3.00 0.15
CA TYR A 8 -8.97 2.78 0.39
C TYR A 8 -8.24 4.11 0.65
N SER A 9 -7.40 4.12 1.67
CA SER A 9 -6.39 5.16 1.89
C SER A 9 -5.03 4.58 1.53
N SER A 10 -4.45 5.08 0.43
CA SER A 10 -3.08 4.78 0.01
C SER A 10 -2.05 5.37 0.98
N ASP A 11 -0.88 4.77 1.01
CA ASP A 11 0.30 5.28 1.70
C ASP A 11 0.96 6.36 0.83
N GLU A 12 0.77 7.63 1.21
CA GLU A 12 1.28 8.79 0.45
C GLU A 12 2.80 8.95 0.58
N ASP A 13 3.43 8.28 1.55
CA ASP A 13 4.88 8.32 1.76
C ASP A 13 5.61 7.22 0.96
N LEU A 14 4.87 6.31 0.30
CA LEU A 14 5.46 5.26 -0.53
C LEU A 14 5.67 5.78 -1.95
N SER A 15 6.94 6.05 -2.29
CA SER A 15 7.37 6.37 -3.65
C SER A 15 8.42 5.36 -4.09
N VAL A 16 7.96 4.26 -4.68
CA VAL A 16 8.81 3.15 -5.14
C VAL A 16 8.52 2.89 -6.61
N ALA A 17 9.59 2.94 -7.40
CA ALA A 17 9.59 2.60 -8.81
C ALA A 17 10.36 1.30 -9.04
N ASP A 18 10.01 0.59 -10.10
CA ASP A 18 10.71 -0.63 -10.51
C ASP A 18 12.19 -0.38 -10.82
N ALA A 19 13.05 -1.25 -10.30
CA ALA A 19 14.49 -1.17 -10.46
C ALA A 19 14.97 -1.38 -11.92
N MET A 20 14.15 -1.98 -12.78
CA MET A 20 14.44 -2.11 -14.22
C MET A 20 13.91 -0.91 -15.03
N ASN A 21 13.39 0.11 -14.36
CA ASN A 21 12.90 1.37 -14.95
C ASN A 21 11.81 1.15 -16.02
N ASN A 22 10.92 0.19 -15.79
CA ASN A 22 9.80 -0.14 -16.68
C ASN A 22 8.52 0.66 -16.37
N GLY A 23 8.56 1.60 -15.40
CA GLY A 23 7.44 2.44 -15.02
C GLY A 23 6.37 1.76 -14.16
N VAL A 24 6.69 0.62 -13.55
CA VAL A 24 5.81 -0.03 -12.57
C VAL A 24 5.96 0.64 -11.21
N GLU A 25 4.81 0.94 -10.60
CA GLU A 25 4.70 1.60 -9.30
C GLU A 25 3.98 0.70 -8.29
N VAL A 26 4.33 0.84 -7.02
CA VAL A 26 3.71 0.11 -5.90
C VAL A 26 2.77 1.03 -5.13
N ASP A 27 1.52 0.60 -4.94
CA ASP A 27 0.56 1.20 -4.01
C ASP A 27 0.28 0.24 -2.85
N VAL A 28 0.37 0.76 -1.64
CA VAL A 28 -0.08 0.06 -0.42
C VAL A 28 -1.22 0.87 0.16
N ALA A 29 -2.38 0.24 0.36
CA ALA A 29 -3.56 0.94 0.85
C ALA A 29 -4.32 0.15 1.91
N THR A 30 -4.83 0.85 2.93
CA THR A 30 -5.73 0.27 3.93
C THR A 30 -7.18 0.50 3.53
N ASN A 31 -7.99 -0.56 3.53
CA ASN A 31 -9.43 -0.46 3.41
C ASN A 31 -10.02 0.13 4.70
N LEU A 32 -10.63 1.31 4.59
CA LEU A 32 -11.15 2.07 5.72
C LEU A 32 -12.41 1.48 6.37
N LEU A 33 -13.06 0.51 5.70
CA LEU A 33 -14.28 -0.13 6.19
C LEU A 33 -14.02 -1.38 7.02
N ASN A 34 -12.98 -2.14 6.70
CA ASN A 34 -12.73 -3.45 7.31
C ASN A 34 -11.28 -3.69 7.75
N GLY A 35 -10.38 -2.73 7.50
CA GLY A 35 -8.97 -2.78 7.90
C GLY A 35 -8.08 -3.68 7.04
N THR A 36 -8.58 -4.31 5.98
CA THR A 36 -7.74 -5.15 5.10
C THR A 36 -6.75 -4.30 4.33
N VAL A 37 -5.53 -4.82 4.14
CA VAL A 37 -4.47 -4.14 3.37
C VAL A 37 -4.47 -4.65 1.94
N ARG A 38 -4.36 -3.74 0.97
CA ARG A 38 -4.16 -4.02 -0.45
C ARG A 38 -2.74 -3.60 -0.82
N LEU A 39 -2.01 -4.53 -1.44
CA LEU A 39 -0.79 -4.24 -2.19
C LEU A 39 -1.18 -4.26 -3.69
N SER A 40 -0.81 -3.24 -4.44
CA SER A 40 -1.10 -3.12 -5.86
C SER A 40 0.16 -2.77 -6.63
N LEU A 41 0.38 -3.50 -7.73
CA LEU A 41 1.40 -3.20 -8.71
C LEU A 41 0.70 -2.58 -9.91
N LEU A 42 0.97 -1.31 -10.17
CA LEU A 42 0.35 -0.59 -11.28
C LEU A 42 0.95 -1.10 -12.60
N TRP A 43 0.07 -1.58 -13.49
CA TRP A 43 0.41 -1.99 -14.86
C TRP A 43 1.31 -3.22 -15.01
N ALA A 44 1.57 -3.99 -13.95
CA ALA A 44 2.37 -5.22 -14.01
C ALA A 44 1.92 -6.31 -13.03
N GLN A 45 2.43 -7.52 -13.25
CA GLN A 45 2.22 -8.67 -12.36
C GLN A 45 3.31 -8.79 -11.29
N ASP A 46 4.53 -8.36 -11.61
CA ASP A 46 5.70 -8.40 -10.74
C ASP A 46 6.42 -7.04 -10.76
N ILE A 47 7.18 -6.76 -9.70
CA ILE A 47 8.09 -5.61 -9.62
C ILE A 47 9.45 -6.08 -9.09
N TYR A 48 10.52 -5.52 -9.62
CA TYR A 48 11.87 -5.71 -9.12
C TYR A 48 12.23 -4.53 -8.23
N LEU A 49 12.61 -4.82 -6.99
CA LEU A 49 12.95 -3.80 -6.00
C LEU A 49 14.44 -3.84 -5.70
N THR A 50 15.04 -2.66 -5.49
CA THR A 50 16.32 -2.59 -4.79
C THR A 50 16.11 -3.03 -3.32
N PRO A 51 17.18 -3.38 -2.58
CA PRO A 51 17.05 -3.68 -1.15
C PRO A 51 16.37 -2.56 -0.35
N ASP A 52 16.72 -1.30 -0.62
CA ASP A 52 16.17 -0.15 0.09
C ASP A 52 14.69 0.07 -0.25
N ASP A 53 14.29 -0.13 -1.51
CA ASP A 53 12.89 -0.02 -1.93
C ASP A 53 12.04 -1.16 -1.35
N ALA A 54 12.60 -2.37 -1.26
CA ALA A 54 11.94 -3.50 -0.61
C ALA A 54 11.69 -3.22 0.88
N GLU A 55 12.66 -2.60 1.57
CA GLU A 55 12.48 -2.16 2.96
C GLU A 55 11.41 -1.07 3.08
N GLN A 56 11.35 -0.12 2.15
CA GLN A 56 10.29 0.91 2.13
C GLN A 56 8.90 0.30 1.94
N VAL A 57 8.73 -0.65 1.00
CA VAL A 57 7.46 -1.37 0.81
C VAL A 57 7.08 -2.14 2.09
N ALA A 58 8.05 -2.79 2.74
CA ALA A 58 7.80 -3.48 4.00
C ALA A 58 7.31 -2.52 5.10
N HIS A 59 7.94 -1.34 5.23
CA HIS A 59 7.49 -0.32 6.17
C HIS A 59 6.08 0.22 5.87
N ALA A 60 5.75 0.44 4.59
CA ALA A 60 4.40 0.85 4.19
C ALA A 60 3.36 -0.22 4.56
N LEU A 61 3.67 -1.51 4.33
CA LEU A 61 2.80 -2.62 4.74
C LEU A 61 2.60 -2.65 6.26
N LEU A 62 3.65 -2.41 7.05
CA LEU A 62 3.55 -2.35 8.51
C LEU A 62 2.66 -1.19 8.97
N ARG A 63 2.80 0.00 8.38
CA ARG A 63 1.93 1.17 8.65
C ARG A 63 0.48 0.87 8.30
N ALA A 64 0.23 0.32 7.10
CA ALA A 64 -1.11 -0.02 6.65
C ALA A 64 -1.77 -1.10 7.53
N ALA A 65 -0.99 -2.08 8.01
CA ALA A 65 -1.47 -3.10 8.93
C ALA A 65 -1.77 -2.54 10.33
N ALA A 66 -0.94 -1.62 10.85
CA ALA A 66 -1.23 -0.93 12.10
C ALA A 66 -2.55 -0.15 12.01
N ARG A 67 -2.71 0.64 10.96
CA ARG A 67 -3.96 1.37 10.70
C ARG A 67 -5.16 0.43 10.55
N GLY A 68 -4.99 -0.71 9.89
CA GLY A 68 -6.04 -1.71 9.73
C GLY A 68 -6.52 -2.30 11.06
N ARG A 69 -5.59 -2.56 11.99
CA ARG A 69 -5.92 -3.03 13.36
C ARG A 69 -6.66 -1.97 14.16
N ASP A 70 -6.28 -0.70 14.05
CA ASP A 70 -6.96 0.39 14.75
C ASP A 70 -8.41 0.57 14.28
N LEU A 71 -8.67 0.33 13.00
CA LEU A 71 -10.02 0.37 12.43
C LEU A 71 -10.87 -0.85 12.78
N ASN A 72 -10.23 -1.99 13.08
CA ASN A 72 -10.90 -3.23 13.43
C ASN A 72 -10.22 -3.92 14.63
N PRO A 73 -10.42 -3.41 15.86
CA PRO A 73 -9.76 -3.92 17.06
C PRO A 73 -10.20 -5.33 17.47
N SER A 74 -11.15 -5.93 16.73
CA SER A 74 -11.84 -7.17 17.11
C SER A 74 -11.30 -8.44 16.44
N LYS A 75 -10.26 -8.36 15.61
CA LYS A 75 -9.69 -9.55 14.95
C LYS A 75 -8.16 -9.59 15.08
N PRO A 76 -7.59 -10.61 15.75
CA PRO A 76 -6.14 -10.81 15.83
C PRO A 76 -5.54 -11.25 14.49
#